data_AF-A0A961DI62-F1
#
_entry.id   AF-A0A961DI62-F1
#
_cell.length_a   1.000
_cell.length_b   1.000
_cell.length_c   1.000
_cell.angle_alpha   90.00
_cell.angle_beta   90.00
_cell.angle_gamma   90.00
#
_symmetry.space_group_name_H-M   'P 1'
#
loop_
_entity.id
_entity.type
_entity.pdbx_description
1 polymer ?
#
loop_
_entity_poly.entity_id
_entity_poly.type
_entity_poly.pdbx_seq_one_letter_code
_entity_poly.pdbx_strand_id
1 'polypeptide(L)'
;MQLGTRWTPGDVPPARLPDAIVAAILEFEATQRDGLVESGRRWTLTWLEGRPVVELDPDPTTGHITTISAAPGDSAATIRSGDPDEEWVEEGL
;
A
#
# COMPACT_ATOMS: atom_id res chain seq x y z
N MET A 1 -3.07 10.33 19.12
CA MET A 1 -3.46 9.04 18.53
C MET A 1 -4.13 9.32 17.19
N GLN A 2 -3.38 9.48 16.11
CA GLN A 2 -3.96 9.80 14.80
C GLN A 2 -4.13 8.49 14.05
N LEU A 3 -5.34 7.94 14.10
CA LEU A 3 -5.74 6.78 13.32
C LEU A 3 -5.54 7.11 11.84
N GLY A 4 -4.79 6.28 11.12
CA GLY A 4 -4.59 6.42 9.67
C GLY A 4 -5.94 6.52 8.95
N THR A 5 -5.99 7.25 7.84
CA THR A 5 -7.20 7.27 7.01
C THR A 5 -7.31 5.92 6.32
N ARG A 6 -8.45 5.26 6.43
CA ARG A 6 -8.67 3.94 5.83
C ARG A 6 -9.85 3.97 4.88
N TRP A 7 -9.71 3.32 3.73
CA TRP A 7 -10.72 3.29 2.68
C TRP A 7 -10.72 1.93 1.96
N THR A 8 -11.78 1.65 1.23
CA THR A 8 -11.95 0.41 0.47
C THR A 8 -11.33 0.58 -0.92
N PRO A 9 -10.68 -0.45 -1.48
CA PRO A 9 -10.23 -0.44 -2.87
C PRO A 9 -11.37 -0.07 -3.83
N GLY A 10 -11.09 0.79 -4.81
CA GLY A 10 -12.10 1.34 -5.72
C GLY A 10 -12.92 2.51 -5.18
N ASP A 11 -12.77 2.88 -3.91
CA ASP A 11 -13.30 4.14 -3.35
C ASP A 11 -12.34 5.31 -3.62
N VAL A 12 -12.76 6.54 -3.34
CA VAL A 12 -11.96 7.73 -3.64
C VAL A 12 -10.80 7.85 -2.64
N PRO A 13 -9.53 7.84 -3.11
CA PRO A 13 -8.38 8.01 -2.22
C PRO A 13 -8.41 9.39 -1.54
N PRO A 14 -7.88 9.52 -0.31
CA PRO A 14 -7.90 10.79 0.40
C PRO A 14 -7.09 11.86 -0.33
N ALA A 15 -7.68 13.05 -0.52
CA ALA A 15 -7.13 14.17 -1.30
C ALA A 15 -5.75 14.71 -0.81
N ARG A 16 -5.30 14.28 0.37
CA ARG A 16 -3.97 14.59 0.91
C ARG A 16 -2.85 13.71 0.32
N LEU A 17 -3.19 12.70 -0.47
CA LEU A 17 -2.22 11.84 -1.13
C LEU A 17 -1.56 12.54 -2.32
N PRO A 18 -0.25 12.36 -2.53
CA PRO A 18 0.40 12.75 -3.77
C PRO A 18 -0.21 12.02 -4.97
N ASP A 19 -0.28 12.71 -6.11
CA ASP A 19 -0.80 12.16 -7.37
C ASP A 19 -0.10 10.86 -7.78
N ALA A 20 1.22 10.79 -7.58
CA ALA A 20 2.03 9.60 -7.80
C ALA A 20 1.53 8.35 -7.04
N ILE A 21 1.11 8.53 -5.78
CA ILE A 21 0.56 7.43 -4.97
C ILE A 21 -0.84 7.07 -5.44
N VAL A 22 -1.66 8.06 -5.79
CA VAL A 22 -3.00 7.82 -6.32
C VAL A 22 -2.94 7.02 -7.62
N ALA A 23 -2.05 7.40 -8.55
CA ALA A 23 -1.82 6.66 -9.78
C ALA A 23 -1.40 5.21 -9.52
N ALA A 24 -0.42 5.01 -8.63
CA ALA A 24 0.05 3.67 -8.27
C ALA A 24 -1.04 2.80 -7.61
N ILE A 25 -1.89 3.37 -6.76
CA ILE A 25 -3.06 2.66 -6.19
C ILE A 25 -3.99 2.21 -7.31
N LEU A 26 -4.36 3.10 -8.22
CA LEU A 26 -5.28 2.79 -9.31
C LEU A 26 -4.72 1.75 -10.27
N GLU A 27 -3.42 1.82 -10.60
CA GLU A 27 -2.74 0.81 -11.42
C GLU A 27 -2.68 -0.56 -10.74
N PHE A 28 -2.39 -0.58 -9.44
CA PHE A 28 -2.41 -1.81 -8.64
C PHE A 28 -3.82 -2.42 -8.58
N GLU A 29 -4.84 -1.61 -8.28
CA GLU A 29 -6.24 -2.04 -8.26
C GLU A 29 -6.71 -2.55 -9.62
N ALA A 30 -6.29 -1.92 -10.72
CA ALA A 30 -6.60 -2.38 -12.07
C ALA A 30 -5.98 -3.75 -12.35
N THR A 31 -4.78 -4.02 -11.83
CA THR A 31 -4.06 -5.30 -12.01
C THR A 31 -4.64 -6.41 -11.13
N GLN A 32 -5.28 -6.09 -10.01
CA GLN A 32 -5.74 -7.03 -8.98
C GLN A 32 -7.27 -7.00 -8.78
N ARG A 33 -8.00 -6.50 -9.77
CA ARG A 33 -9.40 -6.04 -9.65
C ARG A 33 -10.38 -7.09 -9.12
N ASP A 34 -10.27 -8.34 -9.55
CA ASP A 34 -11.15 -9.44 -9.11
C ASP A 34 -10.88 -9.82 -7.63
N GLY A 35 -9.62 -9.93 -7.22
CA GLY A 35 -9.27 -10.43 -5.89
C GLY A 35 -9.46 -9.42 -4.75
N LEU A 36 -9.29 -8.12 -5.00
CA LEU A 36 -9.30 -7.09 -3.96
C LEU A 36 -10.69 -6.86 -3.34
N VAL A 37 -11.71 -6.77 -4.18
CA VAL A 37 -13.08 -6.43 -3.74
C VAL A 37 -13.70 -7.58 -2.97
N GLU A 38 -13.50 -8.82 -3.43
CA GLU A 38 -14.03 -10.03 -2.78
C GLU A 38 -13.34 -10.31 -1.44
N SER A 39 -12.07 -9.92 -1.28
CA SER A 39 -11.31 -10.15 -0.06
C SER A 39 -11.68 -9.21 1.09
N GLY A 40 -12.42 -8.12 0.83
CA GLY A 40 -12.77 -7.13 1.86
C GLY A 40 -11.58 -6.34 2.43
N ARG A 41 -10.44 -6.38 1.74
CA ARG A 41 -9.19 -5.71 2.13
C ARG A 41 -9.37 -4.19 2.12
N ARG A 42 -8.60 -3.49 2.96
CA ARG A 42 -8.70 -2.03 3.10
C ARG A 42 -7.33 -1.38 2.98
N TRP A 43 -7.31 -0.23 2.33
CA TRP A 43 -6.17 0.66 2.35
C TRP A 43 -6.11 1.41 3.68
N THR A 44 -4.91 1.63 4.20
CA THR A 44 -4.63 2.42 5.39
C THR A 44 -3.48 3.39 5.08
N LEU A 45 -3.74 4.69 5.17
CA LEU A 45 -2.73 5.74 5.01
C LEU A 45 -2.17 6.15 6.36
N THR A 46 -0.86 5.98 6.49
CA THR A 46 -0.02 6.40 7.61
C THR A 46 1.02 7.42 7.12
N TRP A 47 1.40 8.34 7.99
CA TRP A 47 2.50 9.27 7.73
C TRP A 47 3.69 8.88 8.58
N LEU A 48 4.75 8.39 7.96
CA LEU A 48 5.99 7.97 8.63
C LEU A 48 7.08 8.98 8.28
N GLU A 49 7.61 9.68 9.29
CA GLU A 49 8.67 10.68 9.10
C GLU A 49 8.34 11.75 8.03
N GLY A 50 7.06 12.13 7.94
CA GLY A 50 6.57 13.09 6.94
C GLY A 50 6.34 12.50 5.55
N ARG A 51 6.49 11.18 5.37
CA ARG A 51 6.26 10.48 4.12
C ARG A 51 4.91 9.77 4.15
N PRO A 52 4.08 9.90 3.10
CA PRO A 52 2.84 9.15 2.98
C PRO A 52 3.18 7.69 2.65
N VAL A 53 2.66 6.79 3.49
CA VAL A 53 2.78 5.34 3.35
C VAL A 53 1.38 4.76 3.38
N VAL A 54 0.97 4.18 2.26
CA VAL A 54 -0.32 3.53 2.07
C VAL A 54 -0.11 2.03 2.14
N GLU A 55 -0.77 1.38 3.07
CA GLU A 55 -0.69 -0.07 3.28
C GLU A 55 -2.03 -0.71 2.94
N LEU A 56 -2.00 -1.84 2.24
CA LEU A 56 -3.14 -2.70 2.03
C LEU A 56 -3.15 -3.80 3.10
N ASP A 57 -4.32 -4.05 3.68
CA ASP A 57 -4.57 -5.21 4.57
C ASP A 57 -3.96 -6.49 4.00
N PRO A 58 -3.41 -7.42 4.80
CA PRO A 58 -2.77 -8.63 4.28
C PRO A 58 -3.67 -9.43 3.35
N ASP A 59 -3.05 -10.08 2.37
CA ASP A 59 -3.77 -11.04 1.54
C ASP A 59 -4.24 -12.23 2.42
N PRO A 60 -5.54 -12.60 2.41
CA PRO A 60 -6.03 -13.68 3.28
C PRO A 60 -5.51 -15.07 2.87
N THR A 61 -4.97 -15.21 1.65
CA THR A 61 -4.43 -16.47 1.14
C THR A 61 -2.94 -16.58 1.39
N THR A 62 -2.17 -15.52 1.08
CA THR A 62 -0.69 -15.55 1.19
C THR A 62 -0.15 -14.85 2.44
N GLY A 63 -0.93 -13.99 3.09
CA GLY A 63 -0.45 -13.15 4.20
C GLY A 63 0.37 -11.92 3.75
N HIS A 64 0.63 -11.77 2.44
CA HIS A 64 1.46 -10.68 1.94
C HIS A 64 0.82 -9.32 2.18
N ILE A 65 1.63 -8.36 2.62
CA ILE A 65 1.24 -6.96 2.75
C ILE A 65 1.79 -6.18 1.56
N THR A 66 0.95 -5.30 1.00
CA THR A 66 1.36 -4.38 -0.06
C THR A 66 1.43 -2.97 0.51
N THR A 67 2.55 -2.31 0.29
CA THR A 67 2.79 -0.93 0.72
C THR A 67 3.17 -0.06 -0.47
N ILE A 68 2.55 1.11 -0.57
CA ILE A 68 2.81 2.12 -1.58
C ILE A 68 3.31 3.38 -0.86
N SER A 69 4.49 3.86 -1.22
CA SER A 69 5.07 5.05 -0.61
C SER A 69 5.76 5.90 -1.67
N ALA A 70 5.90 7.20 -1.41
CA ALA A 70 6.64 8.11 -2.27
C ALA A 70 7.67 8.89 -1.44
N ALA A 71 8.85 9.13 -2.02
CA ALA A 71 9.83 10.01 -1.42
C ALA A 71 9.33 11.46 -1.47
N PRO A 72 9.66 12.30 -0.47
CA PRO A 72 9.23 13.69 -0.46
C PRO A 72 9.82 14.43 -1.67
N GLY A 73 8.95 15.06 -2.46
CA GLY A 73 9.32 15.77 -3.69
C GLY A 73 9.49 14.85 -4.92
N ASP A 74 9.32 13.54 -4.76
CA ASP A 74 9.34 12.60 -5.86
C ASP A 74 7.96 12.47 -6.51
N SER A 75 7.96 12.31 -7.83
CA SER A 75 6.74 12.09 -8.62
C SER A 75 6.51 10.61 -8.95
N ALA A 76 7.37 9.73 -8.47
CA ALA A 76 7.25 8.28 -8.57
C ALA A 76 6.89 7.69 -7.20
N ALA A 77 5.89 6.82 -7.20
CA ALA A 77 5.57 5.98 -6.06
C ALA A 77 6.27 4.61 -6.20
N THR A 78 6.71 4.08 -5.08
CA THR A 78 7.29 2.74 -4.96
C THR A 78 6.24 1.81 -4.36
N ILE A 79 5.95 0.72 -5.07
CA ILE A 79 5.08 -0.36 -4.59
C ILE A 79 5.99 -1.50 -4.11
N ARG A 80 5.80 -1.94 -2.86
CA ARG A 80 6.45 -3.12 -2.29
C ARG A 80 5.38 -4.10 -1.85
N SER A 81 5.49 -5.35 -2.26
CA SER A 81 4.65 -6.45 -1.76
C SER A 81 5.56 -7.55 -1.23
N GLY A 82 5.21 -8.13 -0.09
CA GLY A 82 5.96 -9.25 0.46
C GLY A 82 5.37 -9.73 1.78
N ASP A 83 5.93 -10.80 2.30
CA ASP A 83 5.64 -11.28 3.64
C ASP A 83 6.14 -10.28 4.68
N PRO A 84 5.30 -9.87 5.65
CA PRO A 84 5.73 -8.98 6.72
C PRO A 84 6.74 -9.61 7.67
N ASP A 85 6.81 -10.96 7.68
CA ASP A 85 7.68 -11.77 8.53
C ASP A 85 8.90 -12.31 7.75
N GLU A 86 9.07 -11.95 6.47
CA GLU A 86 10.25 -12.35 5.71
C GLU A 86 11.47 -11.55 6.17
N GLU A 87 12.08 -12.06 7.23
CA GLU A 87 13.42 -11.70 7.67
C GLU A 87 14.41 -12.15 6.58
N TRP A 88 15.13 -11.19 6.01
CA TRP A 88 16.18 -11.44 5.02
C TRP A 88 17.15 -12.50 5.57
N VAL A 89 17.10 -13.71 5.02
CA VAL A 89 18.16 -14.69 5.22
C VAL A 89 19.39 -14.18 4.47
N GLU A 90 20.29 -13.51 5.20
CA GLU A 90 21.65 -13.29 4.74
C GLU A 90 22.32 -14.67 4.65
N GLU A 91 22.15 -15.35 3.52
CA GLU A 91 22.90 -16.54 3.15
C GLU A 91 24.36 -16.08 2.93
N GLY A 92 25.11 -16.01 4.04
CA GLY A 92 26.54 -15.72 4.06
C GLY A 92 27.30 -16.81 3.32
N LEU A 93 28.08 -16.40 2.32
CA LEU A 93 28.98 -17.25 1.55
C LEU A 93 30.40 -17.23 2.13
#